data_AF-A0A837HL13-F1
#
_entry.id   AF-A0A837HL13-F1
#
_cell.length_a   1.000
_cell.length_b   1.000
_cell.length_c   1.000
_cell.angle_alpha   90.00
_cell.angle_beta   90.00
_cell.angle_gamma   90.00
#
_symmetry.space_group_name_H-M   'P 1'
#
loop_
_entity.id
_entity.type
_entity.pdbx_description
1 polymer ?
#
loop_
_entity_poly.entity_id
_entity_poly.type
_entity_poly.pdbx_seq_one_letter_code
_entity_poly.pdbx_strand_id
1 'polypeptide(L)'
;MRREHLTRAATIVFIVIFLTVLVKIFLSLGFQYYVWSQNGLSKFLLPPYQPVAYFARYSWQHFIMSPAIGIAVSFALVLYFWILNKIFKKQYLDFEDMLILVSGAMIVGWPNLIAYLVIAFVLTIMRIFYLFYIKREMQRVPLTGALIVAAFITLLIGDYLAQILSLGFLKV
;
A
#
# COMPACT_ATOMS: atom_id res chain seq x y z
N MET A 1 29.05 -4.39 -3.50
CA MET A 1 28.40 -4.19 -4.81
C MET A 1 26.98 -4.76 -4.89
N ARG A 2 26.72 -6.08 -4.90
CA ARG A 2 25.35 -6.62 -5.16
C ARG A 2 24.24 -6.08 -4.25
N ARG A 3 24.48 -5.92 -2.94
CA ARG A 3 23.48 -5.37 -1.98
C ARG A 3 23.19 -3.88 -2.18
N GLU A 4 24.17 -3.08 -2.60
CA GLU A 4 23.94 -1.65 -2.85
C GLU A 4 23.03 -1.40 -4.06
N HIS A 5 23.09 -2.27 -5.07
CA HIS A 5 22.18 -2.18 -6.21
C HIS A 5 20.74 -2.55 -5.83
N LEU A 6 20.56 -3.53 -4.93
CA LEU A 6 19.25 -3.97 -4.47
C LEU A 6 18.58 -2.91 -3.56
N THR A 7 19.31 -2.32 -2.62
CA THR A 7 18.79 -1.20 -1.81
C THR A 7 18.40 0.00 -2.66
N ARG A 8 19.23 0.38 -3.65
CA ARG A 8 18.90 1.46 -4.59
C ARG A 8 17.66 1.13 -5.40
N ALA A 9 17.55 -0.08 -5.94
CA ALA A 9 16.37 -0.51 -6.69
C ALA A 9 15.09 -0.45 -5.82
N ALA A 10 15.14 -0.99 -4.60
CA ALA A 10 14.00 -0.93 -3.66
C ALA A 10 13.60 0.52 -3.32
N THR A 11 14.60 1.41 -3.18
CA THR A 11 14.36 2.83 -2.91
C THR A 11 13.69 3.52 -4.11
N ILE A 12 14.17 3.24 -5.33
CA ILE A 12 13.56 3.76 -6.56
C ILE A 12 12.13 3.24 -6.70
N VAL A 13 11.89 1.95 -6.47
CA VAL A 13 10.54 1.35 -6.50
C VAL A 13 9.62 2.03 -5.51
N PHE A 14 10.08 2.24 -4.27
CA PHE A 14 9.32 2.97 -3.27
C PHE A 14 8.96 4.40 -3.72
N ILE A 15 9.93 5.16 -4.23
CA ILE A 15 9.71 6.54 -4.71
C ILE A 15 8.71 6.54 -5.87
N VAL A 16 8.86 5.64 -6.85
CA VAL A 16 7.97 5.54 -8.00
C VAL A 16 6.55 5.22 -7.55
N ILE A 17 6.37 4.26 -6.64
CA ILE A 17 5.04 3.90 -6.13
C ILE A 17 4.43 5.06 -5.34
N PHE A 18 5.20 5.69 -4.47
CA PHE A 18 4.76 6.84 -3.69
C PHE A 18 4.29 7.99 -4.60
N LEU A 19 5.10 8.36 -5.60
CA LEU A 19 4.74 9.38 -6.58
C LEU A 19 3.52 8.98 -7.41
N THR A 20 3.42 7.71 -7.80
CA THR A 20 2.25 7.19 -8.54
C THR A 20 0.96 7.36 -7.75
N VAL A 21 0.98 7.07 -6.44
CA VAL A 21 -0.17 7.28 -5.55
C VAL A 21 -0.55 8.77 -5.49
N LEU A 22 0.44 9.67 -5.34
CA LEU A 22 0.18 11.11 -5.31
C LEU A 22 -0.39 11.64 -6.64
N VAL A 23 0.18 11.22 -7.76
CA VAL A 23 -0.30 11.59 -9.10
C VAL A 23 -1.72 11.08 -9.31
N LYS A 24 -2.02 9.83 -8.91
CA LYS A 24 -3.39 9.27 -8.98
C LYS A 24 -4.38 10.13 -8.19
N ILE A 25 -4.04 10.57 -6.97
CA ILE A 25 -4.89 11.46 -6.17
C ILE A 25 -5.12 12.76 -6.94
N PHE A 26 -4.04 13.43 -7.38
CA PHE A 26 -4.13 14.73 -8.06
C PHE A 26 -4.96 14.65 -9.34
N LEU A 27 -4.75 13.63 -10.17
CA LEU A 27 -5.53 13.41 -11.39
C LEU A 27 -7.00 13.14 -11.08
N SER A 28 -7.30 12.35 -10.04
CA SER A 28 -8.68 12.07 -9.64
C SER A 28 -9.41 13.35 -9.21
N LEU A 29 -8.73 14.23 -8.47
CA LEU A 29 -9.28 15.54 -8.06
C LEU A 29 -9.54 16.44 -9.26
N GLY A 30 -8.54 16.60 -10.14
CA GLY A 30 -8.66 17.44 -11.33
C GLY A 30 -9.74 16.94 -12.30
N PHE A 31 -9.79 15.63 -12.52
CA PHE A 31 -10.80 15.01 -13.37
C PHE A 31 -12.20 15.16 -12.79
N GLN A 32 -12.37 14.95 -11.48
CA GLN A 32 -13.66 15.15 -10.82
C GLN A 32 -14.16 16.59 -10.97
N TYR A 33 -13.27 17.56 -10.75
CA TYR A 33 -13.60 18.98 -10.92
C TYR A 33 -14.01 19.28 -12.37
N TYR A 34 -13.24 18.78 -13.34
CA TYR A 34 -13.54 18.96 -14.76
C TYR A 34 -14.91 18.37 -15.12
N VAL A 35 -15.19 17.12 -14.75
CA VAL A 35 -16.48 16.46 -15.00
C VAL A 35 -17.63 17.25 -14.40
N TRP A 36 -17.48 17.73 -13.16
CA TRP A 36 -18.52 18.53 -12.52
C TRP A 36 -18.76 19.86 -13.21
N SER A 37 -17.71 20.49 -13.75
CA SER A 37 -17.81 21.77 -14.45
C SER A 37 -18.55 21.70 -15.80
N GLN A 38 -18.50 20.54 -16.48
CA GLN A 38 -19.08 20.35 -17.82
C GLN A 38 -20.53 19.87 -17.78
N ASN A 39 -20.97 19.23 -16.70
CA ASN A 39 -22.32 18.68 -16.59
C ASN A 39 -23.31 19.70 -16.00
N GLY A 40 -24.49 19.82 -16.63
CA GLY A 40 -25.48 20.85 -16.30
C GLY A 40 -25.95 20.84 -14.85
N LEU A 41 -26.16 19.65 -14.26
CA LEU A 41 -26.59 19.51 -12.86
C LEU A 41 -25.44 19.57 -11.86
N SER A 42 -24.30 18.93 -12.15
CA SER A 42 -23.16 18.88 -11.22
C SER A 42 -22.40 20.20 -11.13
N LYS A 43 -22.58 21.11 -12.10
CA LYS A 43 -21.96 22.44 -12.05
C LYS A 43 -22.41 23.25 -10.82
N PHE A 44 -23.61 22.99 -10.31
CA PHE A 44 -24.12 23.58 -9.08
C PHE A 44 -23.46 23.04 -7.81
N LEU A 45 -22.66 21.97 -7.90
CA LEU A 45 -21.85 21.44 -6.79
C LEU A 45 -20.49 22.15 -6.66
N LEU A 46 -20.18 23.07 -7.57
CA LEU A 46 -18.93 23.83 -7.59
C LEU A 46 -19.18 25.31 -7.25
N PRO A 47 -18.12 26.06 -6.87
CA PRO A 47 -18.19 27.51 -6.78
C PRO A 47 -18.64 28.14 -8.12
N PRO A 48 -19.46 29.21 -8.09
CA PRO A 48 -19.89 29.98 -6.92
C PRO A 48 -21.14 29.43 -6.20
N TYR A 49 -21.77 28.36 -6.70
CA TYR A 49 -23.05 27.86 -6.18
C TYR A 49 -22.92 27.12 -4.85
N GLN A 50 -21.78 26.47 -4.63
CA GLN A 50 -21.42 25.82 -3.37
C GLN A 50 -20.03 26.32 -2.92
N PRO A 51 -19.77 26.36 -1.59
CA PRO A 51 -18.45 26.74 -1.10
C PRO A 51 -17.40 25.71 -1.53
N VAL A 52 -16.16 26.16 -1.71
CA VAL A 52 -15.00 25.28 -2.02
C VAL A 52 -14.88 24.12 -1.02
N ALA A 53 -15.27 24.35 0.23
CA ALA A 53 -15.31 23.34 1.28
C ALA A 53 -16.19 22.13 0.94
N TYR A 54 -17.27 22.30 0.16
CA TYR A 54 -18.11 21.20 -0.29
C TYR A 54 -17.33 20.24 -1.19
N PHE A 55 -16.69 20.78 -2.23
CA PHE A 55 -15.86 20.00 -3.14
C PHE A 55 -14.69 19.36 -2.39
N ALA A 56 -14.00 20.11 -1.52
CA ALA A 56 -12.90 19.58 -0.72
C ALA A 56 -13.32 18.39 0.17
N ARG A 57 -14.49 18.47 0.83
CA ARG A 57 -15.02 17.38 1.66
C ARG A 57 -15.40 16.16 0.83
N TYR A 58 -16.09 16.37 -0.30
CA TYR A 58 -16.44 15.29 -1.22
C TYR A 58 -15.19 14.58 -1.72
N SER A 59 -14.22 15.36 -2.19
CA SER A 59 -12.93 14.88 -2.68
C SER A 59 -12.13 14.14 -1.61
N TRP A 60 -12.15 14.65 -0.38
CA TRP A 60 -11.50 14.01 0.76
C TRP A 60 -12.03 12.60 0.95
N GLN A 61 -13.35 12.45 1.05
CA GLN A 61 -13.99 11.17 1.32
C GLN A 61 -13.77 10.16 0.20
N HIS A 62 -13.94 10.57 -1.06
CA HIS A 62 -13.95 9.63 -2.18
C HIS A 62 -12.58 9.33 -2.80
N PHE A 63 -11.62 10.26 -2.71
CA PHE A 63 -10.34 10.12 -3.43
C PHE A 63 -9.11 10.19 -2.53
N ILE A 64 -9.16 10.92 -1.42
CA ILE A 64 -7.98 11.16 -0.58
C ILE A 64 -7.94 10.21 0.60
N MET A 65 -9.09 9.90 1.21
CA MET A 65 -9.15 9.19 2.49
C MET A 65 -8.55 7.79 2.40
N SER A 66 -8.96 6.96 1.44
CA SER A 66 -8.39 5.62 1.25
C SER A 66 -6.87 5.63 1.05
N PRO A 67 -6.29 6.38 0.09
CA PRO A 67 -4.84 6.40 -0.07
C PRO A 67 -4.12 7.09 1.10
N ALA A 68 -4.72 8.07 1.77
CA ALA A 68 -4.14 8.68 2.98
C ALA A 68 -4.03 7.66 4.11
N ILE A 69 -5.07 6.85 4.34
CA ILE A 69 -5.02 5.74 5.31
C ILE A 69 -3.97 4.72 4.89
N GLY A 70 -3.93 4.34 3.61
CA GLY A 70 -2.92 3.42 3.08
C GLY A 70 -1.49 3.90 3.33
N ILE A 71 -1.21 5.18 3.05
CA ILE A 71 0.08 5.82 3.33
C ILE A 71 0.37 5.81 4.83
N ALA A 72 -0.58 6.24 5.67
CA ALA A 72 -0.41 6.33 7.12
C ALA A 72 -0.07 4.96 7.72
N VAL A 73 -0.81 3.91 7.35
CA VAL A 73 -0.55 2.54 7.81
C VAL A 73 0.79 2.02 7.30
N SER A 74 1.17 2.35 6.07
CA SER A 74 2.46 1.96 5.50
C SER A 74 3.63 2.57 6.29
N PHE A 75 3.54 3.85 6.65
CA PHE A 75 4.54 4.49 7.54
C PHE A 75 4.51 3.91 8.96
N ALA A 76 3.34 3.58 9.49
CA ALA A 76 3.23 2.90 10.79
C ALA A 76 3.95 1.54 10.77
N LEU A 77 3.88 0.79 9.67
CA LEU A 77 4.62 -0.48 9.50
C LEU A 77 6.14 -0.26 9.48
N VAL A 78 6.64 0.76 8.79
CA VAL A 78 8.08 1.15 8.85
C VAL A 78 8.49 1.38 10.29
N LEU A 79 7.74 2.21 11.01
CA LEU A 79 8.05 2.58 12.39
C LEU A 79 8.03 1.35 13.30
N TYR A 80 7.00 0.50 13.17
CA TYR A 80 6.86 -0.75 13.93
C TYR A 80 8.08 -1.66 13.75
N PHE A 81 8.46 -1.96 12.50
CA PHE A 81 9.59 -2.84 12.25
C PHE A 81 10.95 -2.21 12.59
N TRP A 82 11.08 -0.87 12.47
CA TRP A 82 12.27 -0.16 12.92
C TRP A 82 12.45 -0.28 14.44
N ILE A 83 11.37 -0.09 15.21
CA ILE A 83 11.38 -0.26 16.68
C ILE A 83 11.74 -1.70 17.04
N LEU A 84 11.12 -2.70 16.40
CA LEU A 84 11.43 -4.11 16.66
C LEU A 84 12.91 -4.43 16.38
N ASN A 85 13.44 -4.01 15.24
CA ASN A 85 14.85 -4.24 14.89
C ASN A 85 15.79 -3.62 15.94
N LYS A 86 15.43 -2.45 16.50
CA LYS A 86 16.21 -1.79 17.56
C LYS A 86 16.13 -2.54 18.89
N ILE A 87 14.95 -3.00 19.30
CA ILE A 87 14.73 -3.71 20.57
C ILE A 87 15.47 -5.04 20.60
N PHE A 88 15.31 -5.84 19.55
CA PHE A 88 15.83 -7.21 19.55
C PHE A 88 17.29 -7.33 19.10
N LYS A 89 17.92 -6.21 18.71
CA LYS A 89 19.29 -6.16 18.13
C LYS A 89 19.50 -7.15 16.98
N LYS A 90 18.41 -7.60 16.36
CA LYS A 90 18.34 -8.52 15.24
C LYS A 90 17.63 -7.78 14.11
N GLN A 91 18.23 -7.76 12.93
CA GLN A 91 17.52 -7.35 11.72
C GLN A 91 16.58 -8.49 11.33
N TYR A 92 15.31 -8.43 11.75
CA TYR A 92 14.31 -9.40 11.31
C TYR A 92 13.94 -9.19 9.85
N LEU A 93 13.86 -7.91 9.45
CA LEU A 93 13.69 -7.48 8.08
C LEU A 93 14.86 -6.60 7.68
N ASP A 94 15.43 -6.90 6.51
CA ASP A 94 16.38 -6.02 5.86
C ASP A 94 15.64 -4.77 5.36
N PHE A 95 16.38 -3.66 5.20
CA PHE A 95 15.81 -2.40 4.74
C PHE A 95 15.09 -2.53 3.38
N GLU A 96 15.61 -3.38 2.49
CA GLU A 96 15.00 -3.71 1.20
C GLU A 96 13.62 -4.34 1.36
N ASP A 97 13.50 -5.35 2.22
CA ASP A 97 12.23 -6.03 2.47
C ASP A 97 11.21 -5.08 3.12
N MET A 98 11.66 -4.20 4.00
CA MET A 98 10.83 -3.17 4.60
C MET A 98 10.29 -2.20 3.54
N LEU A 99 11.14 -1.71 2.63
CA LEU A 99 10.72 -0.83 1.54
C LEU A 99 9.70 -1.53 0.62
N ILE A 100 9.90 -2.80 0.31
CA ILE A 100 8.99 -3.57 -0.55
C ILE A 100 7.66 -3.82 0.16
N LEU A 101 7.67 -4.16 1.44
CA LEU A 101 6.45 -4.32 2.26
C LEU A 101 5.60 -3.05 2.22
N VAL A 102 6.23 -1.91 2.45
CA VAL A 102 5.59 -0.60 2.55
C VAL A 102 5.10 -0.14 1.18
N SER A 103 5.89 -0.39 0.13
CA SER A 103 5.49 -0.15 -1.25
C SER A 103 4.26 -0.99 -1.63
N GLY A 104 4.24 -2.27 -1.24
CA GLY A 104 3.10 -3.17 -1.44
C GLY A 104 1.85 -2.68 -0.70
N ALA A 105 2.01 -2.25 0.56
CA ALA A 105 0.92 -1.70 1.35
C ALA A 105 0.34 -0.40 0.73
N MET A 106 1.20 0.50 0.22
CA MET A 106 0.77 1.74 -0.44
C MET A 106 0.04 1.49 -1.76
N ILE A 107 0.54 0.59 -2.61
CA ILE A 107 -0.04 0.35 -3.94
C ILE A 107 -1.39 -0.38 -3.87
N VAL A 108 -1.50 -1.33 -2.94
CA VAL A 108 -2.75 -2.08 -2.70
C VAL A 108 -3.81 -1.16 -2.10
N GLY A 109 -3.40 -0.24 -1.20
CA GLY A 109 -4.27 0.76 -0.61
C GLY A 109 -5.29 0.19 0.38
N TRP A 110 -6.06 1.08 1.00
CA TRP A 110 -7.11 0.70 1.95
C TRP A 110 -8.41 0.33 1.23
N PRO A 111 -9.15 -0.72 1.64
CA PRO A 111 -8.92 -1.64 2.77
C PRO A 111 -8.10 -2.89 2.41
N ASN A 112 -7.75 -3.06 1.13
CA ASN A 112 -7.09 -4.27 0.60
C ASN A 112 -5.72 -4.54 1.25
N LEU A 113 -5.10 -3.54 1.87
CA LEU A 113 -3.91 -3.66 2.70
C LEU A 113 -4.02 -4.78 3.76
N ILE A 114 -5.19 -4.99 4.35
CA ILE A 114 -5.39 -6.06 5.34
C ILE A 114 -5.19 -7.43 4.67
N ALA A 115 -5.83 -7.64 3.51
CA ALA A 115 -5.65 -8.86 2.74
C ALA A 115 -4.19 -9.04 2.31
N TYR A 116 -3.52 -7.96 1.92
CA TYR A 116 -2.09 -7.98 1.59
C TYR A 116 -1.23 -8.47 2.75
N LEU A 117 -1.42 -7.93 3.96
CA LEU A 117 -0.67 -8.34 5.14
C LEU A 117 -0.91 -9.81 5.49
N VAL A 118 -2.15 -10.29 5.38
CA VAL A 118 -2.50 -11.70 5.62
C VAL A 118 -1.80 -12.60 4.61
N ILE A 119 -1.88 -12.29 3.31
CA ILE A 119 -1.23 -13.07 2.25
C ILE A 119 0.29 -13.04 2.42
N ALA A 120 0.87 -11.87 2.69
CA ALA A 120 2.30 -11.71 2.92
C ALA A 120 2.79 -12.56 4.10
N PHE A 121 2.01 -12.61 5.18
CA PHE A 121 2.31 -13.45 6.34
C PHE A 121 2.28 -14.94 5.99
N VAL A 122 1.21 -15.40 5.32
CA VAL A 122 1.07 -16.81 4.90
C VAL A 122 2.21 -17.22 3.95
N LEU A 123 2.51 -16.41 2.94
CA LEU A 123 3.60 -16.70 1.99
C LEU A 123 4.97 -16.69 2.66
N THR A 124 5.19 -15.79 3.62
CA THR A 124 6.43 -15.76 4.42
C THR A 124 6.58 -17.07 5.20
N ILE A 125 5.53 -17.51 5.88
CA ILE A 125 5.54 -18.78 6.63
C ILE A 125 5.81 -19.96 5.70
N MET A 126 5.08 -20.08 4.59
CA MET A 126 5.28 -21.16 3.61
C MET A 126 6.71 -21.19 3.09
N ARG A 127 7.30 -20.03 2.85
CA ARG A 127 8.68 -19.93 2.38
C ARG A 127 9.70 -20.33 3.44
N ILE A 128 9.49 -19.97 4.70
CA ILE A 128 10.32 -20.42 5.81
C ILE A 128 10.24 -21.95 5.94
N PHE A 129 9.04 -22.54 5.90
CA PHE A 129 8.86 -23.99 5.92
C PHE A 129 9.58 -24.70 4.76
N TYR A 130 9.44 -24.18 3.54
CA TYR A 130 10.12 -24.72 2.36
C TYR A 130 11.64 -24.73 2.52
N LEU A 131 12.24 -23.61 2.96
CA LEU A 131 13.69 -23.50 3.12
C LEU A 131 14.22 -24.36 4.27
N PHE A 132 13.49 -24.42 5.38
CA PHE A 132 13.90 -25.19 6.55
C PHE A 132 13.79 -26.70 6.31
N TYR A 133 12.65 -27.17 5.78
CA TYR A 133 12.36 -28.60 5.69
C TYR A 133 12.98 -29.26 4.45
N ILE A 134 12.97 -28.56 3.30
CA ILE A 134 13.45 -29.14 2.03
C ILE A 134 14.91 -28.80 1.82
N LYS A 135 15.28 -27.52 1.90
CA LYS A 135 16.66 -27.10 1.60
C LYS A 135 17.61 -27.23 2.78
N ARG A 136 17.11 -27.38 4.01
CA ARG A 136 17.90 -27.41 5.26
C ARG A 136 18.86 -26.23 5.39
N GLU A 137 18.51 -25.10 4.75
CA GLU A 137 19.31 -23.89 4.81
C GLU A 137 18.98 -23.14 6.10
N MET A 138 19.96 -23.02 7.00
CA MET A 138 19.83 -22.21 8.22
C MET A 138 20.18 -20.73 7.98
N GLN A 139 20.37 -20.32 6.73
CA GLN A 139 20.67 -18.95 6.39
C GLN A 139 19.41 -18.07 6.37
N ARG A 140 19.63 -16.77 6.50
CA ARG A 140 18.57 -15.75 6.53
C ARG A 140 17.67 -15.84 5.30
N VAL A 141 16.35 -15.78 5.49
CA VAL A 141 15.36 -15.89 4.41
C VAL A 141 15.05 -14.50 3.85
N PRO A 142 15.43 -14.16 2.61
CA PRO A 142 15.06 -12.88 2.00
C PRO A 142 13.56 -12.86 1.73
N LEU A 143 12.80 -11.92 2.28
CA LEU A 143 11.33 -11.93 2.21
C LEU A 143 10.78 -11.26 0.94
N THR A 144 11.60 -10.48 0.26
CA THR A 144 11.32 -9.72 -0.97
C THR A 144 10.36 -10.44 -1.93
N GLY A 145 10.69 -11.67 -2.35
CA GLY A 145 9.88 -12.41 -3.32
C GLY A 145 8.47 -12.74 -2.81
N ALA A 146 8.32 -13.11 -1.54
CA ALA A 146 7.02 -13.40 -0.95
C ALA A 146 6.15 -12.13 -0.86
N LEU A 147 6.78 -11.00 -0.52
CA LEU A 147 6.10 -9.70 -0.43
C LEU A 147 5.63 -9.20 -1.80
N ILE A 148 6.42 -9.38 -2.85
CA ILE A 148 6.03 -9.00 -4.23
C ILE A 148 4.87 -9.87 -4.71
N VAL A 149 4.94 -11.19 -4.51
CA VAL A 149 3.85 -12.11 -4.89
C VAL A 149 2.59 -11.78 -4.11
N ALA A 150 2.69 -11.49 -2.81
CA ALA A 150 1.55 -11.06 -2.01
C ALA A 150 0.91 -9.78 -2.56
N ALA A 151 1.71 -8.78 -2.93
CA ALA A 151 1.21 -7.52 -3.48
C ALA A 151 0.49 -7.79 -4.81
N PHE A 152 1.08 -8.61 -5.68
CA PHE A 152 0.50 -8.98 -6.96
C PHE A 152 -0.85 -9.72 -6.80
N ILE A 153 -0.92 -10.74 -5.94
CA ILE A 153 -2.17 -11.46 -5.66
C ILE A 153 -3.23 -10.50 -5.13
N THR A 154 -2.84 -9.60 -4.23
CA THR A 154 -3.79 -8.66 -3.62
C THR A 154 -4.27 -7.60 -4.61
N LEU A 155 -3.43 -7.17 -5.56
CA LEU A 155 -3.87 -6.28 -6.63
C LEU A 155 -4.88 -6.94 -7.57
N LEU A 156 -4.76 -8.26 -7.79
CA LEU A 156 -5.67 -8.98 -8.69
C LEU A 156 -7.00 -9.38 -8.04
N ILE A 157 -6.96 -9.83 -6.78
CA ILE A 157 -8.11 -10.49 -6.12
C ILE A 157 -8.47 -9.80 -4.79
N GLY A 158 -7.79 -8.71 -4.42
CA GLY A 158 -7.96 -8.05 -3.12
C GLY A 158 -9.39 -7.60 -2.84
N ASP A 159 -10.09 -7.06 -3.84
CA ASP A 159 -11.48 -6.63 -3.66
C ASP A 159 -12.43 -7.79 -3.35
N TYR A 160 -12.21 -8.95 -3.97
CA TYR A 160 -12.98 -10.17 -3.69
C TYR A 160 -12.65 -10.72 -2.30
N LEU A 161 -11.37 -10.70 -1.91
CA LEU A 161 -10.94 -11.08 -0.56
C LEU A 161 -11.51 -10.14 0.50
N ALA A 162 -11.54 -8.84 0.24
CA ALA A 162 -12.14 -7.86 1.14
C ALA A 162 -13.65 -8.09 1.31
N GLN A 163 -14.36 -8.54 0.27
CA GLN A 163 -15.76 -8.94 0.37
C GLN A 163 -15.93 -10.21 1.21
N ILE A 164 -15.14 -11.26 0.97
CA ILE A 164 -15.20 -12.52 1.74
C ILE A 164 -14.91 -12.26 3.22
N LEU A 165 -13.88 -11.47 3.52
CA LEU A 165 -13.51 -11.09 4.88
C LEU A 165 -14.50 -10.10 5.52
N SER A 166 -15.61 -9.80 4.84
CA SER A 166 -16.63 -8.84 5.26
C SER A 166 -16.05 -7.47 5.60
N LEU A 167 -14.93 -7.08 4.99
CA LEU A 167 -14.27 -5.78 5.20
C LEU A 167 -14.97 -4.64 4.44
N GLY A 168 -16.17 -4.89 3.89
CA GLY A 168 -16.98 -3.87 3.22
C GLY A 168 -17.31 -2.68 4.12
N PHE A 169 -17.45 -2.89 5.44
CA PHE A 169 -17.67 -1.80 6.40
C PHE A 169 -16.48 -0.84 6.54
N LEU A 170 -15.29 -1.25 6.08
CA LEU A 170 -14.09 -0.42 6.10
C LEU A 170 -13.88 0.36 4.80
N LYS A 171 -14.69 0.11 3.76
CA LYS A 171 -14.64 0.92 2.54
C LYS A 171 -15.18 2.31 2.88
N VAL A 172 -14.33 3.31 2.65
CA VAL A 172 -14.67 4.73 2.82
C VAL A 172 -14.56 5.43 1.50
#